data_AF-H1Y9Z1-F1
#
_entry.id   AF-H1Y9Z1-F1
#
_cell.length_a   1.000
_cell.length_b   1.000
_cell.length_c   1.000
_cell.angle_alpha   90.00
_cell.angle_beta   90.00
_cell.angle_gamma   90.00
#
_symmetry.space_group_name_H-M   'P 1'
#
loop_
_entity.id
_entity.type
_entity.pdbx_description
1 polymer ?
#
loop_
_entity_poly.entity_id
_entity_poly.type
_entity_poly.pdbx_seq_one_letter_code
_entity_poly.pdbx_strand_id
1 'polypeptide(L)'
;MSVSIIKRVGVTAIIVFLLFLLTFTVAMFLSDSKGPDSNVIDDHGQKIGGVFIRYQNQIYAAVPSNGYYLIKEADANSFKLVDDSYQNRQFGIDKNHAYCGNLVIKDFNPATAKAIGNDYFTDGKQTCYCASMSVRNEALSIASELGQRSLHGFGIYDKPQTYIYPLTKLEAGYAPYRAILKTEVVTNGTLSYYQGKILPQTHAAGLRQISELYNDGGIRESQHYLADGQSVYYKNTRLPLHDHPDLHAIVIDGQSQTDYLIDPKQGMVYVNDIPFDKQYSPYHVLSLNGEHVYHSLFLSKDGVFYFDKQEKKVLRIKDNPFGSGGFKEIAPLIFSDGHQILYTEASQIWGGYRNPGLKSESTHIFRLDEPTTGTWQKIGMVNGSFGSVWKNGNTYYYFDQLGYSQLINQTIYRITDQATVDALLFPEIRTDDIRKLVDKGHLAKVKRTELLEVKTKFSNGPGEVIWIVSAVFIGIQLIIWVLRKLGIKSPLASKISTLK
;
A
#
# COMPACT_ATOMS: atom_id res chain seq x y z
N MET A 1 -0.15 58.36 -15.49
CA MET A 1 -0.86 57.82 -14.30
C MET A 1 -0.05 58.20 -13.06
N SER A 2 -0.60 58.96 -12.12
CA SER A 2 0.20 59.48 -10.99
C SER A 2 0.66 58.35 -10.06
N VAL A 3 1.86 58.47 -9.50
CA VAL A 3 2.43 57.53 -8.51
C VAL A 3 1.48 57.30 -7.32
N SER A 4 0.58 58.26 -7.02
CA SER A 4 -0.47 58.13 -6.00
C SER A 4 -1.59 57.16 -6.38
N ILE A 5 -1.96 57.05 -7.66
CA ILE A 5 -2.98 56.12 -8.14
C ILE A 5 -2.45 54.69 -8.08
N ILE A 6 -1.22 54.46 -8.54
CA ILE A 6 -0.57 53.14 -8.49
C ILE A 6 -0.41 52.65 -7.04
N LYS A 7 -0.03 53.53 -6.10
CA LYS A 7 0.05 53.21 -4.66
C LYS A 7 -1.31 52.85 -4.06
N ARG A 8 -2.39 53.56 -4.42
CA ARG A 8 -3.75 53.25 -3.96
C ARG A 8 -4.25 51.93 -4.53
N VAL A 9 -4.06 51.69 -5.82
CA VAL A 9 -4.41 50.42 -6.48
C VAL A 9 -3.67 49.24 -5.84
N GLY A 10 -2.38 49.38 -5.54
CA GLY A 10 -1.60 48.33 -4.87
C GLY A 10 -2.06 48.02 -3.44
N VAL A 11 -2.35 49.05 -2.63
CA VAL A 11 -2.87 48.85 -1.26
C VAL A 11 -4.27 48.24 -1.30
N THR A 12 -5.15 48.70 -2.18
CA THR A 12 -6.47 48.11 -2.39
C THR A 12 -6.36 46.65 -2.83
N ALA A 13 -5.47 46.32 -3.76
CA ALA A 13 -5.24 44.94 -4.20
C ALA A 13 -4.76 44.03 -3.05
N ILE A 14 -3.86 44.51 -2.20
CA ILE A 14 -3.40 43.76 -1.01
C ILE A 14 -4.54 43.53 -0.03
N ILE A 15 -5.35 44.55 0.25
CA ILE A 15 -6.50 44.43 1.16
C ILE A 15 -7.52 43.43 0.61
N VAL A 16 -7.85 43.53 -0.68
CA VAL A 16 -8.75 42.60 -1.37
C VAL A 16 -8.20 41.18 -1.32
N PHE A 17 -6.89 41.00 -1.52
CA PHE A 17 -6.24 39.68 -1.45
C PHE A 17 -6.25 39.09 -0.03
N LEU A 18 -5.97 39.89 1.00
CA LEU A 18 -6.04 39.45 2.40
C LEU A 18 -7.47 39.09 2.82
N LEU A 19 -8.45 39.89 2.39
CA LEU A 19 -9.87 39.58 2.59
C LEU A 19 -10.25 38.30 1.87
N PHE A 20 -9.82 38.11 0.63
CA PHE A 20 -10.02 36.86 -0.10
C PHE A 20 -9.45 35.67 0.67
N LEU A 21 -8.19 35.73 1.12
CA LEU A 21 -7.58 34.66 1.91
C LEU A 21 -8.36 34.36 3.20
N LEU A 22 -8.78 35.40 3.94
CA LEU A 22 -9.58 35.22 5.16
C LEU A 22 -10.93 34.58 4.86
N THR A 23 -11.63 35.05 3.81
CA THR A 23 -12.92 34.45 3.42
C THR A 23 -12.75 33.01 2.95
N PHE A 24 -11.67 32.71 2.24
CA PHE A 24 -11.34 31.38 1.76
C PHE A 24 -11.02 30.42 2.92
N THR A 25 -10.22 30.84 3.91
CA THR A 25 -9.93 30.01 5.08
C THR A 25 -11.16 29.76 5.94
N VAL A 26 -11.98 30.79 6.18
CA VAL A 26 -13.27 30.63 6.87
C VAL A 26 -14.17 29.65 6.13
N ALA A 27 -14.26 29.76 4.80
CA ALA A 27 -15.02 28.82 3.99
C ALA A 27 -14.54 27.37 4.14
N MET A 28 -13.22 27.16 4.20
CA MET A 28 -12.65 25.81 4.41
C MET A 28 -13.06 25.24 5.78
N PHE A 29 -13.00 26.03 6.86
CA PHE A 29 -13.47 25.60 8.17
C PHE A 29 -14.97 25.30 8.19
N LEU A 30 -15.78 26.17 7.57
CA LEU A 30 -17.23 25.98 7.48
C LEU A 30 -17.59 24.71 6.71
N SER A 31 -16.83 24.39 5.66
CA SER A 31 -17.05 23.18 4.86
C SER A 31 -16.94 21.90 5.67
N ASP A 32 -16.09 21.86 6.70
CA ASP A 32 -15.91 20.67 7.53
C ASP A 32 -17.05 20.49 8.53
N SER A 33 -17.72 21.59 8.90
CA SER A 33 -18.89 21.61 9.78
C SER A 33 -20.23 21.51 9.05
N LYS A 34 -20.22 21.39 7.71
CA LYS A 34 -21.43 21.41 6.87
C LYS A 34 -22.03 20.01 6.75
N GLY A 35 -23.34 19.94 7.02
CA GLY A 35 -24.11 18.70 6.95
C GLY A 35 -24.13 17.95 8.28
N PRO A 36 -24.88 16.84 8.36
CA PRO A 36 -24.87 16.00 9.55
C PRO A 36 -23.47 15.43 9.80
N ASP A 37 -23.03 15.51 11.05
CA ASP A 37 -21.77 14.89 11.51
C ASP A 37 -21.83 13.38 11.23
N SER A 38 -20.73 12.81 10.73
CA SER A 38 -20.63 11.37 10.47
C SER A 38 -20.94 10.55 11.72
N ASN A 39 -20.51 11.00 12.91
CA ASN A 39 -20.79 10.32 14.17
C ASN A 39 -22.30 10.31 14.48
N VAL A 40 -22.99 11.41 14.18
CA VAL A 40 -24.45 11.51 14.37
C VAL A 40 -25.19 10.56 13.43
N ILE A 41 -24.71 10.42 12.19
CA ILE A 41 -25.26 9.44 11.23
C ILE A 41 -24.98 8.01 11.71
N ASP A 42 -23.78 7.72 12.21
CA ASP A 42 -23.40 6.40 12.70
C ASP A 42 -24.20 5.98 13.94
N ASP A 43 -24.42 6.89 14.88
CA ASP A 43 -25.08 6.63 16.17
C ASP A 43 -26.61 6.57 16.04
N HIS A 44 -27.20 7.39 15.17
CA HIS A 44 -28.65 7.55 15.08
C HIS A 44 -29.26 7.11 13.74
N GLY A 45 -28.43 6.74 12.76
CA GLY A 45 -28.88 6.22 11.48
C GLY A 45 -29.28 4.76 11.54
N GLN A 46 -30.26 4.39 10.72
CA GLN A 46 -30.67 3.00 10.53
C GLN A 46 -29.79 2.36 9.44
N LYS A 47 -28.90 1.44 9.83
CA LYS A 47 -28.08 0.67 8.88
C LYS A 47 -28.98 -0.13 7.93
N ILE A 48 -28.80 0.07 6.63
CA ILE A 48 -29.49 -0.71 5.60
C ILE A 48 -28.69 -1.96 5.29
N GLY A 49 -27.36 -1.83 5.32
CA GLY A 49 -26.41 -2.87 4.98
C GLY A 49 -25.29 -2.30 4.13
N GLY A 50 -24.14 -2.96 4.17
CA GLY A 50 -22.97 -2.53 3.41
C GLY A 50 -22.54 -1.11 3.74
N VAL A 51 -22.41 -0.28 2.71
CA VAL A 51 -21.96 1.11 2.85
C VAL A 51 -23.11 2.08 3.11
N PHE A 52 -24.36 1.61 3.18
CA PHE A 52 -25.54 2.47 3.17
C PHE A 52 -26.22 2.59 4.54
N ILE A 53 -26.66 3.80 4.84
CA ILE A 53 -27.38 4.14 6.07
C ILE A 53 -28.54 5.10 5.78
N ARG A 54 -29.68 4.86 6.43
CA ARG A 54 -30.85 5.74 6.37
C ARG A 54 -30.82 6.69 7.57
N TYR A 55 -30.84 7.99 7.32
CA TYR A 55 -30.91 9.02 8.36
C TYR A 55 -31.89 10.11 7.94
N GLN A 56 -32.82 10.49 8.82
CA GLN A 56 -33.86 11.50 8.55
C GLN A 56 -34.61 11.29 7.22
N ASN A 57 -35.00 10.04 6.93
CA ASN A 57 -35.69 9.64 5.69
C ASN A 57 -34.90 9.94 4.39
N GLN A 58 -33.57 10.03 4.50
CA GLN A 58 -32.64 10.15 3.39
C GLN A 58 -31.63 9.01 3.42
N ILE A 59 -31.03 8.71 2.27
CA ILE A 59 -30.03 7.65 2.12
C ILE A 59 -28.66 8.26 1.98
N TYR A 60 -27.72 7.75 2.77
CA TYR A 60 -26.32 8.12 2.74
C TYR A 60 -25.48 6.89 2.41
N ALA A 61 -24.41 7.07 1.62
CA ALA A 61 -23.35 6.08 1.47
C ALA A 61 -22.08 6.56 2.18
N ALA A 62 -21.47 5.67 2.95
CA ALA A 62 -20.13 5.85 3.47
C ALA A 62 -19.13 5.73 2.33
N VAL A 63 -18.23 6.71 2.20
CA VAL A 63 -17.10 6.64 1.28
C VAL A 63 -15.82 6.67 2.14
N PRO A 64 -15.05 5.57 2.22
CA PRO A 64 -13.83 5.52 3.00
C PRO A 64 -12.89 6.68 2.65
N SER A 65 -12.28 7.26 3.69
CA SER A 65 -11.44 8.47 3.61
C SER A 65 -12.14 9.76 3.18
N ASN A 66 -13.47 9.75 2.99
CA ASN A 66 -14.23 10.93 2.59
C ASN A 66 -15.53 11.14 3.39
N GLY A 67 -15.96 10.17 4.20
CA GLY A 67 -17.15 10.24 5.06
C GLY A 67 -18.45 9.97 4.31
N TYR A 68 -19.58 10.38 4.89
CA TYR A 68 -20.90 10.15 4.29
C TYR A 68 -21.22 11.13 3.15
N TYR A 69 -21.93 10.61 2.16
CA TYR A 69 -22.51 11.34 1.04
C TYR A 69 -24.01 11.06 0.95
N LEU A 70 -24.80 12.13 0.92
CA LEU A 70 -26.23 12.07 0.62
C LEU A 70 -26.44 11.62 -0.82
N ILE A 71 -27.30 10.62 -1.02
CA ILE A 71 -27.77 10.19 -2.34
C ILE A 71 -29.08 10.92 -2.61
N LYS A 72 -29.02 12.05 -3.33
CA LYS A 72 -30.16 12.96 -3.51
C LYS A 72 -31.31 12.32 -4.28
N GLU A 73 -30.98 11.44 -5.23
CA GLU A 73 -31.91 10.76 -6.12
C GLU A 73 -32.55 9.52 -5.48
N ALA A 74 -32.10 9.14 -4.28
CA ALA A 74 -32.55 7.92 -3.62
C ALA A 74 -33.98 8.02 -3.07
N ASP A 75 -34.81 7.05 -3.45
CA ASP A 75 -36.10 6.81 -2.80
C ASP A 75 -35.87 6.00 -1.52
N ALA A 76 -35.88 6.70 -0.38
CA ALA A 76 -35.51 6.10 0.90
C ALA A 76 -36.42 4.94 1.34
N ASN A 77 -37.66 4.88 0.85
CA ASN A 77 -38.63 3.86 1.21
C ASN A 77 -38.40 2.53 0.48
N SER A 78 -37.95 2.58 -0.77
CA SER A 78 -37.68 1.40 -1.59
C SER A 78 -36.21 1.01 -1.66
N PHE A 79 -35.31 1.82 -1.08
CA PHE A 79 -33.87 1.57 -1.09
C PHE A 79 -33.50 0.25 -0.39
N LYS A 80 -32.70 -0.58 -1.07
CA LYS A 80 -32.18 -1.85 -0.57
C LYS A 80 -30.88 -2.25 -1.29
N LEU A 81 -30.17 -3.22 -0.72
CA LEU A 81 -29.07 -3.89 -1.40
C LEU A 81 -29.58 -4.87 -2.46
N VAL A 82 -28.79 -5.05 -3.52
CA VAL A 82 -29.00 -6.15 -4.50
C VAL A 82 -28.51 -7.48 -3.93
N ASP A 83 -27.41 -7.44 -3.20
CA ASP A 83 -26.74 -8.59 -2.60
C ASP A 83 -26.03 -8.16 -1.31
N ASP A 84 -26.06 -9.00 -0.28
CA ASP A 84 -25.52 -8.70 1.04
C ASP A 84 -24.16 -9.37 1.32
N SER A 85 -23.57 -10.04 0.32
CA SER A 85 -22.22 -10.60 0.45
C SER A 85 -21.20 -9.47 0.70
N TYR A 86 -20.13 -9.79 1.42
CA TYR A 86 -19.13 -8.80 1.82
C TYR A 86 -18.59 -7.97 0.64
N GLN A 87 -18.45 -8.60 -0.53
CA GLN A 87 -17.89 -8.01 -1.74
C GLN A 87 -18.89 -7.11 -2.51
N ASN A 88 -20.20 -7.24 -2.29
CA ASN A 88 -21.19 -6.53 -3.13
C ASN A 88 -21.95 -5.39 -2.41
N ARG A 89 -21.54 -5.11 -1.17
CA ARG A 89 -22.21 -4.21 -0.21
C ARG A 89 -22.16 -2.72 -0.55
N GLN A 90 -21.44 -2.35 -1.59
CA GLN A 90 -21.34 -1.03 -2.20
C GLN A 90 -22.46 -0.76 -3.21
N PHE A 91 -23.23 -1.76 -3.61
CA PHE A 91 -24.24 -1.62 -4.66
C PHE A 91 -25.66 -1.62 -4.11
N GLY A 92 -26.35 -0.50 -4.29
CA GLY A 92 -27.73 -0.28 -3.85
C GLY A 92 -28.68 -0.09 -5.01
N ILE A 93 -29.96 -0.36 -4.80
CA ILE A 93 -31.05 -0.02 -5.72
C ILE A 93 -32.22 0.57 -4.96
N ASP A 94 -33.02 1.39 -5.64
CA ASP A 94 -34.37 1.72 -5.25
C ASP A 94 -35.34 1.45 -6.41
N LYS A 95 -36.60 1.91 -6.31
CA LYS A 95 -37.58 1.68 -7.38
C LYS A 95 -37.26 2.38 -8.72
N ASN A 96 -36.36 3.37 -8.72
CA ASN A 96 -36.04 4.25 -9.85
C ASN A 96 -34.61 4.04 -10.39
N HIS A 97 -33.61 3.86 -9.52
CA HIS A 97 -32.20 3.86 -9.89
C HIS A 97 -31.38 2.76 -9.20
N ALA A 98 -30.22 2.48 -9.80
CA ALA A 98 -29.13 1.74 -9.17
C ALA A 98 -27.96 2.67 -8.82
N TYR A 99 -27.20 2.28 -7.79
CA TYR A 99 -26.16 3.10 -7.18
C TYR A 99 -24.89 2.29 -6.93
N CYS A 100 -23.75 2.87 -7.32
CA CYS A 100 -22.43 2.42 -6.90
C CYS A 100 -21.89 3.39 -5.83
N GLY A 101 -21.93 2.96 -4.56
CA GLY A 101 -21.80 3.88 -3.43
C GLY A 101 -22.84 4.99 -3.55
N ASN A 102 -22.39 6.25 -3.54
CA ASN A 102 -23.29 7.40 -3.66
C ASN A 102 -23.60 7.83 -5.11
N LEU A 103 -23.11 7.13 -6.13
CA LEU A 103 -23.23 7.56 -7.53
C LEU A 103 -24.30 6.76 -8.28
N VAL A 104 -25.19 7.46 -8.97
CA VAL A 104 -26.22 6.87 -9.84
C VAL A 104 -25.58 6.19 -11.05
N ILE A 105 -26.01 4.96 -11.34
CA ILE A 105 -25.63 4.22 -12.53
C ILE A 105 -26.67 4.50 -13.62
N LYS A 106 -26.27 5.29 -14.62
CA LYS A 106 -27.16 5.67 -15.73
C LYS A 106 -27.61 4.45 -16.52
N ASP A 107 -28.88 4.50 -16.92
CA ASP A 107 -29.58 3.51 -17.78
C ASP A 107 -29.63 2.07 -17.23
N PHE A 108 -29.30 1.87 -15.95
CA PHE A 108 -29.36 0.57 -15.29
C PHE A 108 -30.76 0.36 -14.67
N ASN A 109 -31.42 -0.73 -15.04
CA ASN A 109 -32.76 -1.06 -14.57
C ASN A 109 -32.71 -1.71 -13.18
N PRO A 110 -33.16 -1.03 -12.11
CA PRO A 110 -33.10 -1.59 -10.76
C PRO A 110 -34.04 -2.77 -10.55
N ALA A 111 -35.12 -2.88 -11.34
CA ALA A 111 -36.11 -3.96 -11.17
C ALA A 111 -35.56 -5.34 -11.55
N THR A 112 -34.53 -5.39 -12.40
CA THR A 112 -33.90 -6.63 -12.87
C THR A 112 -32.45 -6.78 -12.41
N ALA A 113 -32.01 -5.92 -11.50
CA ALA A 113 -30.66 -5.89 -10.95
C ALA A 113 -30.28 -7.20 -10.25
N LYS A 114 -29.07 -7.70 -10.53
CA LYS A 114 -28.48 -8.90 -9.93
C LYS A 114 -26.98 -8.73 -9.76
N ALA A 115 -26.45 -9.26 -8.68
CA ALA A 115 -25.01 -9.45 -8.54
C ALA A 115 -24.56 -10.66 -9.39
N ILE A 116 -23.44 -10.49 -10.10
CA ILE A 116 -22.74 -11.58 -10.78
C ILE A 116 -21.69 -12.21 -9.84
N GLY A 117 -21.20 -11.43 -8.87
CA GLY A 117 -20.08 -11.78 -7.99
C GLY A 117 -18.84 -10.95 -8.32
N ASN A 118 -17.90 -10.90 -7.37
CA ASN A 118 -16.64 -10.16 -7.46
C ASN A 118 -16.81 -8.70 -7.93
N ASP A 119 -17.75 -7.96 -7.32
CA ASP A 119 -18.01 -6.53 -7.56
C ASP A 119 -18.68 -6.21 -8.91
N TYR A 120 -19.19 -7.23 -9.63
CA TYR A 120 -19.95 -7.04 -10.87
C TYR A 120 -21.45 -7.20 -10.71
N PHE A 121 -22.20 -6.36 -11.43
CA PHE A 121 -23.67 -6.29 -11.36
C PHE A 121 -24.26 -6.14 -12.77
N THR A 122 -25.43 -6.74 -12.98
CA THR A 122 -26.16 -6.69 -14.25
C THR A 122 -27.65 -6.51 -14.05
N ASP A 123 -28.30 -5.83 -14.98
CA ASP A 123 -29.76 -5.75 -15.08
C ASP A 123 -30.31 -6.63 -16.23
N GLY A 124 -29.44 -7.41 -16.88
CA GLY A 124 -29.73 -8.20 -18.07
C GLY A 124 -29.47 -7.51 -19.41
N LYS A 125 -29.38 -6.17 -19.43
CA LYS A 125 -29.05 -5.35 -20.62
C LYS A 125 -27.68 -4.67 -20.49
N GLN A 126 -27.39 -4.12 -19.32
CA GLN A 126 -26.17 -3.46 -18.93
C GLN A 126 -25.47 -4.28 -17.84
N THR A 127 -24.15 -4.35 -17.92
CA THR A 127 -23.29 -4.90 -16.87
C THR A 127 -22.27 -3.85 -16.46
N CYS A 128 -21.97 -3.77 -15.17
CA CYS A 128 -20.98 -2.84 -14.64
C CYS A 128 -20.14 -3.50 -13.53
N TYR A 129 -18.92 -3.00 -13.39
CA TYR A 129 -18.07 -3.19 -12.22
C TYR A 129 -18.26 -2.01 -11.29
N CYS A 130 -18.51 -2.28 -10.02
CA CYS A 130 -18.59 -1.29 -8.95
C CYS A 130 -17.69 -1.76 -7.81
N ALA A 131 -16.47 -1.23 -7.69
CA ALA A 131 -15.51 -1.77 -6.74
C ALA A 131 -15.98 -1.61 -5.29
N SER A 132 -15.66 -2.57 -4.43
CA SER A 132 -15.94 -2.56 -3.00
C SER A 132 -15.07 -1.60 -2.19
N MET A 133 -13.97 -1.12 -2.77
CA MET A 133 -13.03 -0.18 -2.15
C MET A 133 -13.04 1.17 -2.87
N SER A 134 -13.01 2.26 -2.11
CA SER A 134 -12.88 3.59 -2.68
C SER A 134 -11.43 3.92 -3.05
N VAL A 135 -11.25 4.71 -4.11
CA VAL A 135 -9.97 5.24 -4.55
C VAL A 135 -10.05 6.76 -4.63
N ARG A 136 -8.90 7.44 -4.63
CA ARG A 136 -8.86 8.89 -4.84
C ARG A 136 -9.45 9.23 -6.22
N ASN A 137 -10.31 10.24 -6.26
CA ASN A 137 -10.91 10.71 -7.50
C ASN A 137 -9.88 11.49 -8.33
N GLU A 138 -9.23 10.81 -9.27
CA GLU A 138 -8.21 11.41 -10.13
C GLU A 138 -8.77 12.46 -11.11
N ALA A 139 -10.08 12.47 -11.37
CA ALA A 139 -10.72 13.50 -12.17
C ALA A 139 -10.82 14.85 -11.43
N LEU A 140 -10.66 14.86 -10.10
CA LEU A 140 -10.69 16.07 -9.29
C LEU A 140 -9.26 16.57 -9.03
N SER A 141 -8.86 17.60 -9.78
CA SER A 141 -7.59 18.29 -9.54
C SER A 141 -7.56 18.95 -8.15
N ILE A 142 -6.36 19.19 -7.61
CA ILE A 142 -6.17 19.89 -6.32
C ILE A 142 -6.84 21.28 -6.33
N ALA A 143 -6.72 22.02 -7.44
CA ALA A 143 -7.32 23.35 -7.55
C ALA A 143 -8.86 23.29 -7.54
N SER A 144 -9.45 22.32 -8.25
CA SER A 144 -10.90 22.10 -8.23
C SER A 144 -11.40 21.60 -6.88
N GLU A 145 -10.65 20.74 -6.20
CA GLU A 145 -10.97 20.26 -4.85
C GLU A 145 -11.03 21.44 -3.86
N LEU A 146 -10.00 22.28 -3.84
CA LEU A 146 -9.94 23.47 -2.97
C LEU A 146 -11.07 24.46 -3.27
N GLY A 147 -11.35 24.71 -4.56
CA GLY A 147 -12.44 25.57 -4.99
C GLY A 147 -13.80 25.04 -4.57
N GLN A 148 -14.10 23.76 -4.84
CA GLN A 148 -15.36 23.12 -4.47
C GLN A 148 -15.54 23.07 -2.95
N ARG A 149 -14.49 22.78 -2.19
CA ARG A 149 -14.54 22.78 -0.71
C ARG A 149 -14.89 24.17 -0.17
N SER A 150 -14.28 25.22 -0.70
CA SER A 150 -14.61 26.59 -0.31
C SER A 150 -16.07 26.95 -0.66
N LEU A 151 -16.53 26.62 -1.86
CA LEU A 151 -17.93 26.85 -2.26
C LEU A 151 -18.93 26.03 -1.43
N HIS A 152 -18.55 24.82 -1.02
CA HIS A 152 -19.34 24.00 -0.12
C HIS A 152 -19.48 24.65 1.26
N GLY A 153 -18.39 25.20 1.81
CA GLY A 153 -18.42 25.99 3.04
C GLY A 153 -19.41 27.14 3.00
N PHE A 154 -19.50 27.84 1.87
CA PHE A 154 -20.50 28.89 1.65
C PHE A 154 -21.91 28.36 1.32
N GLY A 155 -22.09 27.05 1.17
CA GLY A 155 -23.37 26.44 0.81
C GLY A 155 -23.80 26.62 -0.63
N ILE A 156 -22.86 26.97 -1.50
CA ILE A 156 -23.10 27.17 -2.93
C ILE A 156 -22.97 25.85 -3.68
N TYR A 157 -22.15 24.92 -3.17
CA TYR A 157 -21.87 23.64 -3.81
C TYR A 157 -22.02 22.47 -2.83
N ASP A 158 -22.14 21.27 -3.41
CA ASP A 158 -22.10 20.02 -2.66
C ASP A 158 -20.68 19.72 -2.16
N LYS A 159 -20.60 18.80 -1.20
CA LYS A 159 -19.33 18.27 -0.71
C LYS A 159 -18.50 17.72 -1.88
N PRO A 160 -17.23 18.12 -2.04
CA PRO A 160 -16.39 17.63 -3.12
C PRO A 160 -16.15 16.12 -2.97
N GLN A 161 -16.25 15.38 -4.05
CA GLN A 161 -16.04 13.92 -4.07
C GLN A 161 -14.55 13.61 -4.28
N THR A 162 -13.76 13.59 -3.21
CA THR A 162 -12.29 13.36 -3.28
C THR A 162 -11.92 11.88 -3.35
N TYR A 163 -12.82 10.99 -2.92
CA TYR A 163 -12.74 9.55 -3.13
C TYR A 163 -14.00 9.04 -3.80
N ILE A 164 -13.89 8.00 -4.63
CA ILE A 164 -15.03 7.37 -5.32
C ILE A 164 -14.91 5.86 -5.28
N TYR A 165 -16.04 5.17 -5.36
CA TYR A 165 -16.06 3.78 -5.77
C TYR A 165 -15.88 3.71 -7.28
N PRO A 166 -14.81 3.10 -7.81
CA PRO A 166 -14.63 2.88 -9.24
C PRO A 166 -15.86 2.22 -9.86
N LEU A 167 -16.42 2.88 -10.88
CA LEU A 167 -17.56 2.40 -11.64
C LEU A 167 -17.18 2.31 -13.11
N THR A 168 -17.28 1.12 -13.70
CA THR A 168 -17.04 0.92 -15.13
C THR A 168 -18.19 0.14 -15.75
N LYS A 169 -18.76 0.67 -16.84
CA LYS A 169 -19.73 -0.06 -17.67
C LYS A 169 -18.98 -0.99 -18.62
N LEU A 170 -19.40 -2.24 -18.70
CA LEU A 170 -18.83 -3.22 -19.60
C LEU A 170 -19.49 -3.12 -20.98
N GLU A 171 -18.74 -3.50 -22.01
CA GLU A 171 -19.27 -3.60 -23.37
C GLU A 171 -20.38 -4.66 -23.44
N ALA A 172 -21.42 -4.38 -24.22
CA ALA A 172 -22.49 -5.33 -24.46
C ALA A 172 -21.97 -6.52 -25.27
N GLY A 173 -22.44 -7.72 -24.92
CA GLY A 173 -22.12 -8.94 -25.66
C GLY A 173 -23.36 -9.79 -25.88
N TYR A 174 -23.25 -10.79 -26.77
CA TYR A 174 -24.34 -11.71 -27.08
C TYR A 174 -24.69 -12.65 -25.93
N ALA A 175 -23.71 -12.94 -25.07
CA ALA A 175 -23.87 -13.79 -23.89
C ALA A 175 -23.75 -12.96 -22.60
N PRO A 176 -24.41 -13.39 -21.51
CA PRO A 176 -24.29 -12.73 -20.22
C PRO A 176 -22.90 -12.95 -19.61
N TYR A 177 -22.37 -11.93 -18.93
CA TYR A 177 -21.14 -12.06 -18.14
C TYR A 177 -21.36 -12.96 -16.92
N ARG A 178 -20.32 -13.72 -16.57
CA ARG A 178 -20.29 -14.63 -15.44
C ARG A 178 -18.97 -14.49 -14.69
N ALA A 179 -19.04 -14.51 -13.37
CA ALA A 179 -17.87 -14.72 -12.52
C ALA A 179 -17.50 -16.21 -12.56
N ILE A 180 -16.31 -16.51 -13.09
CA ILE A 180 -15.83 -17.91 -13.22
C ILE A 180 -14.64 -18.22 -12.31
N LEU A 181 -14.09 -17.19 -11.64
CA LEU A 181 -12.95 -17.29 -10.72
C LEU A 181 -13.29 -16.66 -9.37
N LYS A 182 -12.45 -16.90 -8.35
CA LYS A 182 -12.59 -16.34 -6.99
C LYS A 182 -11.97 -14.94 -6.84
N THR A 183 -11.63 -14.32 -7.96
CA THR A 183 -11.04 -12.99 -8.06
C THR A 183 -11.88 -12.14 -9.02
N GLU A 184 -11.63 -10.84 -9.12
CA GLU A 184 -12.44 -9.79 -9.79
C GLU A 184 -12.46 -9.88 -11.32
N VAL A 185 -12.68 -11.09 -11.82
CA VAL A 185 -12.74 -11.49 -13.21
C VAL A 185 -14.14 -11.94 -13.58
N VAL A 186 -14.65 -11.39 -14.68
CA VAL A 186 -15.86 -11.86 -15.35
C VAL A 186 -15.61 -12.06 -16.83
N THR A 187 -16.36 -12.97 -17.42
CA THR A 187 -16.32 -13.21 -18.87
C THR A 187 -17.70 -13.52 -19.42
N ASN A 188 -17.94 -13.14 -20.67
CA ASN A 188 -19.08 -13.61 -21.46
C ASN A 188 -18.66 -14.63 -22.53
N GLY A 189 -17.42 -15.13 -22.47
CA GLY A 189 -16.84 -16.05 -23.44
C GLY A 189 -16.14 -15.38 -24.62
N THR A 190 -16.48 -14.13 -24.95
CA THR A 190 -15.79 -13.33 -25.99
C THR A 190 -14.88 -12.27 -25.37
N LEU A 191 -15.39 -11.54 -24.38
CA LEU A 191 -14.67 -10.53 -23.62
C LEU A 191 -14.53 -10.99 -22.17
N SER A 192 -13.36 -10.73 -21.61
CA SER A 192 -13.06 -10.94 -20.20
C SER A 192 -12.57 -9.64 -19.59
N TYR A 193 -12.93 -9.39 -18.34
CA TYR A 193 -12.59 -8.17 -17.62
C TYR A 193 -11.95 -8.51 -16.27
N TYR A 194 -10.98 -7.72 -15.85
CA TYR A 194 -10.43 -7.67 -14.49
C TYR A 194 -10.68 -6.28 -13.91
N GLN A 195 -11.39 -6.20 -12.77
CA GLN A 195 -11.81 -4.93 -12.15
C GLN A 195 -12.39 -3.89 -13.15
N GLY A 196 -13.27 -4.35 -14.04
CA GLY A 196 -13.89 -3.49 -15.06
C GLY A 196 -12.99 -3.12 -16.25
N LYS A 197 -11.73 -3.57 -16.30
CA LYS A 197 -10.81 -3.36 -17.43
C LYS A 197 -10.70 -4.60 -18.30
N ILE A 198 -10.68 -4.44 -19.62
CA ILE A 198 -10.57 -5.54 -20.58
C ILE A 198 -9.25 -6.31 -20.36
N LEU A 199 -9.35 -7.64 -20.29
CA LEU A 199 -8.21 -8.54 -20.46
C LEU A 199 -7.92 -8.68 -21.97
N PRO A 200 -6.75 -8.24 -22.47
CA PRO A 200 -6.51 -8.18 -23.90
C PRO A 200 -6.25 -9.58 -24.49
N GLN A 201 -6.91 -9.92 -25.60
CA GLN A 201 -6.69 -11.17 -26.36
C GLN A 201 -6.89 -12.46 -25.53
N THR A 202 -7.84 -12.44 -24.60
CA THR A 202 -8.04 -13.54 -23.65
C THR A 202 -8.82 -14.72 -24.20
N HIS A 203 -8.36 -15.92 -23.84
CA HIS A 203 -9.04 -17.19 -24.13
C HIS A 203 -9.91 -17.60 -22.94
N ALA A 204 -11.15 -17.10 -22.90
CA ALA A 204 -12.05 -17.25 -21.75
C ALA A 204 -12.22 -18.70 -21.23
N ALA A 205 -12.20 -19.70 -22.12
CA ALA A 205 -12.38 -21.11 -21.74
C ALA A 205 -11.22 -21.69 -20.90
N GLY A 206 -10.01 -21.15 -21.05
CA GLY A 206 -8.83 -21.59 -20.31
C GLY A 206 -8.48 -20.72 -19.11
N LEU A 207 -9.30 -19.70 -18.81
CA LEU A 207 -9.00 -18.70 -17.80
C LEU A 207 -8.95 -19.31 -16.40
N ARG A 208 -7.83 -19.12 -15.71
CA ARG A 208 -7.53 -19.64 -14.37
C ARG A 208 -6.71 -18.64 -13.56
N GLN A 209 -6.78 -18.77 -12.24
CA GLN A 209 -5.82 -18.14 -11.34
C GLN A 209 -4.52 -18.96 -11.36
N ILE A 210 -3.37 -18.29 -11.20
CA ILE A 210 -2.09 -18.96 -11.04
C ILE A 210 -1.92 -19.31 -9.55
N SER A 211 -1.45 -20.52 -9.26
CA SER A 211 -1.17 -20.95 -7.88
C SER A 211 -0.06 -20.10 -7.25
N GLU A 212 -0.20 -19.81 -5.97
CA GLU A 212 0.64 -18.89 -5.21
C GLU A 212 1.18 -19.60 -3.97
N LEU A 213 2.51 -19.68 -3.88
CA LEU A 213 3.23 -20.39 -2.82
C LEU A 213 3.65 -19.45 -1.69
N TYR A 214 3.40 -19.87 -0.45
CA TYR A 214 3.70 -19.13 0.77
C TYR A 214 4.86 -19.78 1.54
N ASN A 215 5.46 -19.04 2.48
CA ASN A 215 6.55 -19.53 3.33
C ASN A 215 6.13 -20.70 4.25
N ASP A 216 4.85 -20.79 4.61
CA ASP A 216 4.25 -21.90 5.36
C ASP A 216 4.08 -23.18 4.51
N GLY A 217 4.44 -23.14 3.23
CA GLY A 217 4.21 -24.23 2.27
C GLY A 217 2.77 -24.30 1.75
N GLY A 218 1.91 -23.39 2.19
CA GLY A 218 0.54 -23.26 1.74
C GLY A 218 0.48 -22.81 0.29
N ILE A 219 -0.49 -23.37 -0.45
CA ILE A 219 -0.78 -22.99 -1.83
C ILE A 219 -2.17 -22.36 -1.86
N ARG A 220 -2.25 -21.15 -2.41
CA ARG A 220 -3.49 -20.40 -2.60
C ARG A 220 -3.61 -19.95 -4.05
N GLU A 221 -4.76 -19.46 -4.46
CA GLU A 221 -4.95 -18.92 -5.81
C GLU A 221 -4.60 -17.44 -5.84
N SER A 222 -3.71 -17.02 -6.75
CA SER A 222 -3.29 -15.62 -6.87
C SER A 222 -4.47 -14.74 -7.24
N GLN A 223 -4.58 -13.58 -6.59
CA GLN A 223 -5.60 -12.57 -6.89
C GLN A 223 -5.19 -11.64 -8.05
N HIS A 224 -3.92 -11.69 -8.45
CA HIS A 224 -3.36 -10.77 -9.44
C HIS A 224 -2.83 -11.47 -10.67
N TYR A 225 -2.28 -12.68 -10.56
CA TYR A 225 -1.81 -13.44 -11.72
C TYR A 225 -2.85 -14.41 -12.25
N LEU A 226 -3.11 -14.30 -13.55
CA LEU A 226 -4.06 -15.14 -14.29
C LEU A 226 -3.36 -15.77 -15.48
N ALA A 227 -3.90 -16.87 -15.96
CA ALA A 227 -3.51 -17.44 -17.24
C ALA A 227 -4.73 -17.99 -17.98
N ASP A 228 -4.63 -18.17 -19.28
CA ASP A 228 -5.76 -18.60 -20.11
C ASP A 228 -5.49 -19.82 -21.00
N GLY A 229 -4.45 -20.59 -20.68
CA GLY A 229 -3.97 -21.71 -21.50
C GLY A 229 -3.06 -21.28 -22.64
N GLN A 230 -2.90 -19.98 -22.92
CA GLN A 230 -1.99 -19.47 -23.95
C GLN A 230 -1.12 -18.30 -23.47
N SER A 231 -1.71 -17.36 -22.75
CA SER A 231 -1.13 -16.12 -22.27
C SER A 231 -1.24 -16.01 -20.76
N VAL A 232 -0.34 -15.22 -20.18
CA VAL A 232 -0.30 -14.90 -18.75
C VAL A 232 -0.59 -13.42 -18.55
N TYR A 233 -1.28 -13.08 -17.47
CA TYR A 233 -1.67 -11.72 -17.16
C TYR A 233 -1.30 -11.38 -15.72
N TYR A 234 -0.84 -10.15 -15.51
CA TYR A 234 -0.87 -9.49 -14.21
C TYR A 234 -2.00 -8.46 -14.23
N LYS A 235 -3.06 -8.70 -13.46
CA LYS A 235 -4.31 -7.93 -13.50
C LYS A 235 -4.82 -7.88 -14.95
N ASN A 236 -4.92 -6.69 -15.53
CA ASN A 236 -5.34 -6.49 -16.93
C ASN A 236 -4.17 -6.32 -17.93
N THR A 237 -2.93 -6.55 -17.52
CA THR A 237 -1.74 -6.45 -18.37
C THR A 237 -1.31 -7.84 -18.82
N ARG A 238 -1.26 -8.08 -20.13
CA ARG A 238 -0.70 -9.32 -20.71
C ARG A 238 0.82 -9.30 -20.61
N LEU A 239 1.38 -10.36 -20.03
CA LEU A 239 2.83 -10.54 -19.89
C LEU A 239 3.41 -11.16 -21.16
N PRO A 240 4.70 -10.92 -21.48
CA PRO A 240 5.40 -11.56 -22.58
C PRO A 240 5.78 -13.02 -22.24
N LEU A 241 4.80 -13.82 -21.82
CA LEU A 241 4.96 -15.18 -21.32
C LEU A 241 3.82 -16.08 -21.84
N HIS A 242 4.18 -17.30 -22.22
CA HIS A 242 3.22 -18.35 -22.56
C HIS A 242 2.78 -19.11 -21.31
N ASP A 243 1.49 -19.40 -21.20
CA ASP A 243 0.98 -20.21 -20.11
C ASP A 243 1.54 -21.63 -20.15
N HIS A 244 1.89 -22.17 -18.99
CA HIS A 244 2.21 -23.58 -18.77
C HIS A 244 1.98 -23.95 -17.30
N PRO A 245 1.78 -25.24 -16.97
CA PRO A 245 1.36 -25.67 -15.62
C PRO A 245 2.37 -25.36 -14.51
N ASP A 246 3.68 -25.31 -14.82
CA ASP A 246 4.72 -25.06 -13.80
C ASP A 246 4.83 -23.59 -13.34
N LEU A 247 4.07 -22.67 -13.95
CA LEU A 247 4.02 -21.28 -13.51
C LEU A 247 3.38 -21.19 -12.12
N HIS A 248 4.02 -20.46 -11.23
CA HIS A 248 3.50 -20.18 -9.90
C HIS A 248 3.94 -18.81 -9.42
N ALA A 249 3.03 -18.15 -8.70
CA ALA A 249 3.36 -16.96 -7.93
C ALA A 249 4.00 -17.35 -6.59
N ILE A 250 4.71 -16.41 -5.97
CA ILE A 250 5.25 -16.56 -4.62
C ILE A 250 4.88 -15.36 -3.76
N VAL A 251 4.66 -15.62 -2.47
CA VAL A 251 4.52 -14.60 -1.44
C VAL A 251 5.72 -14.69 -0.52
N ILE A 252 6.41 -13.56 -0.40
CA ILE A 252 7.49 -13.39 0.56
C ILE A 252 6.88 -12.71 1.77
N ASP A 253 7.02 -13.32 2.94
CA ASP A 253 6.44 -12.81 4.17
C ASP A 253 6.93 -11.39 4.46
N GLY A 254 6.10 -10.58 5.09
CA GLY A 254 6.38 -9.16 5.33
C GLY A 254 6.51 -8.28 4.07
N GLN A 255 6.36 -8.83 2.84
CA GLN A 255 6.50 -8.11 1.57
C GLN A 255 5.18 -8.04 0.77
N SER A 256 4.05 -7.87 1.44
CA SER A 256 2.67 -8.00 0.94
C SER A 256 2.20 -7.01 -0.16
N GLN A 257 3.08 -6.14 -0.67
CA GLN A 257 2.74 -5.15 -1.71
C GLN A 257 3.42 -5.44 -3.05
N THR A 258 3.98 -6.62 -3.23
CA THR A 258 4.75 -6.95 -4.43
C THR A 258 4.48 -8.39 -4.82
N ASP A 259 3.90 -8.59 -5.99
CA ASP A 259 3.51 -9.90 -6.49
C ASP A 259 4.62 -10.45 -7.38
N TYR A 260 5.15 -11.64 -7.08
CA TYR A 260 6.18 -12.27 -7.90
C TYR A 260 5.62 -13.50 -8.63
N LEU A 261 5.94 -13.63 -9.91
CA LEU A 261 5.63 -14.80 -10.72
C LEU A 261 6.93 -15.47 -11.17
N ILE A 262 7.00 -16.79 -11.01
CA ILE A 262 8.14 -17.62 -11.36
C ILE A 262 7.79 -18.43 -12.62
N ASP A 263 8.68 -18.37 -13.62
CA ASP A 263 8.73 -19.29 -14.75
C ASP A 263 9.95 -20.20 -14.59
N PRO A 264 9.76 -21.43 -14.06
CA PRO A 264 10.85 -22.38 -13.85
C PRO A 264 11.48 -22.88 -15.16
N LYS A 265 10.75 -22.89 -16.28
CA LYS A 265 11.26 -23.43 -17.55
C LYS A 265 12.29 -22.49 -18.17
N GLN A 266 12.06 -21.18 -18.07
CA GLN A 266 13.00 -20.18 -18.55
C GLN A 266 13.92 -19.64 -17.45
N GLY A 267 13.67 -20.01 -16.18
CA GLY A 267 14.32 -19.43 -15.02
C GLY A 267 14.02 -17.95 -14.84
N MET A 268 12.87 -17.49 -15.34
CA MET A 268 12.48 -16.08 -15.34
C MET A 268 11.66 -15.74 -14.11
N VAL A 269 11.76 -14.48 -13.68
CA VAL A 269 10.94 -13.91 -12.62
C VAL A 269 10.27 -12.66 -13.16
N TYR A 270 9.01 -12.46 -12.79
CA TYR A 270 8.29 -11.23 -13.01
C TYR A 270 7.91 -10.64 -11.65
N VAL A 271 7.98 -9.32 -11.55
CA VAL A 271 7.46 -8.57 -10.42
C VAL A 271 6.34 -7.67 -10.92
N ASN A 272 5.12 -7.93 -10.46
CA ASN A 272 3.91 -7.37 -11.04
C ASN A 272 3.86 -7.66 -12.57
N ASP A 273 3.89 -6.62 -13.41
CA ASP A 273 3.96 -6.73 -14.86
C ASP A 273 5.38 -6.55 -15.44
N ILE A 274 6.41 -6.46 -14.59
CA ILE A 274 7.78 -6.15 -14.99
C ILE A 274 8.63 -7.44 -15.03
N PRO A 275 9.16 -7.84 -16.19
CA PRO A 275 10.11 -8.96 -16.27
C PRO A 275 11.46 -8.58 -15.67
N PHE A 276 12.09 -9.56 -15.02
CA PHE A 276 13.53 -9.50 -14.75
C PHE A 276 14.29 -9.61 -16.08
N ASP A 277 15.55 -9.16 -16.10
CA ASP A 277 16.34 -9.17 -17.33
C ASP A 277 16.79 -10.60 -17.69
N LYS A 278 16.30 -11.09 -18.84
CA LYS A 278 16.55 -12.45 -19.31
C LYS A 278 18.03 -12.81 -19.41
N GLN A 279 18.94 -11.85 -19.58
CA GLN A 279 20.37 -12.14 -19.69
C GLN A 279 20.98 -12.78 -18.42
N TYR A 280 20.35 -12.56 -17.25
CA TYR A 280 20.83 -13.09 -15.97
C TYR A 280 20.02 -14.30 -15.48
N SER A 281 19.09 -14.83 -16.28
CA SER A 281 18.38 -16.06 -15.90
C SER A 281 19.34 -17.28 -15.92
N PRO A 282 19.10 -18.31 -15.09
CA PRO A 282 17.97 -18.49 -14.19
C PRO A 282 18.10 -17.72 -12.87
N TYR A 283 16.95 -17.27 -12.37
CA TYR A 283 16.80 -16.65 -11.05
C TYR A 283 16.21 -17.62 -10.03
N HIS A 284 16.65 -17.48 -8.78
CA HIS A 284 16.12 -18.19 -7.63
C HIS A 284 15.81 -17.19 -6.52
N VAL A 285 14.61 -17.26 -5.93
CA VAL A 285 14.31 -16.47 -4.72
C VAL A 285 15.26 -16.90 -3.60
N LEU A 286 15.81 -15.94 -2.86
CA LEU A 286 16.70 -16.23 -1.75
C LEU A 286 15.97 -16.94 -0.61
N SER A 287 14.79 -16.44 -0.24
CA SER A 287 13.90 -17.01 0.78
C SER A 287 12.49 -16.47 0.63
N LEU A 288 11.50 -17.25 1.07
CA LEU A 288 10.11 -16.78 1.24
C LEU A 288 9.87 -16.14 2.61
N ASN A 289 10.83 -16.22 3.53
CA ASN A 289 10.75 -15.64 4.87
C ASN A 289 11.11 -14.13 4.83
N GLY A 290 10.56 -13.38 5.79
CA GLY A 290 10.43 -11.92 5.70
C GLY A 290 10.97 -11.12 6.88
N GLU A 291 11.21 -11.78 8.01
CA GLU A 291 11.28 -11.17 9.33
C GLU A 291 12.57 -10.37 9.54
N HIS A 292 13.63 -10.72 8.79
CA HIS A 292 14.92 -10.05 8.77
C HIS A 292 15.32 -9.53 7.38
N VAL A 293 14.33 -9.15 6.57
CA VAL A 293 14.55 -8.50 5.26
C VAL A 293 13.55 -7.35 5.01
N TYR A 294 14.01 -6.30 4.32
CA TYR A 294 13.16 -5.24 3.77
C TYR A 294 13.03 -5.32 2.24
N HIS A 295 13.91 -6.10 1.60
CA HIS A 295 13.96 -6.27 0.16
C HIS A 295 13.87 -7.77 -0.17
N SER A 296 12.97 -8.13 -1.08
CA SER A 296 12.93 -9.47 -1.68
C SER A 296 14.15 -9.66 -2.57
N LEU A 297 14.99 -10.64 -2.26
CA LEU A 297 16.23 -10.89 -2.97
C LEU A 297 16.11 -12.11 -3.88
N PHE A 298 16.64 -11.98 -5.10
CA PHE A 298 16.74 -13.06 -6.07
C PHE A 298 18.20 -13.26 -6.47
N LEU A 299 18.64 -14.50 -6.49
CA LEU A 299 19.99 -14.91 -6.86
C LEU A 299 20.01 -15.38 -8.31
N SER A 300 21.09 -15.08 -9.01
CA SER A 300 21.50 -15.76 -10.24
C SER A 300 23.01 -16.04 -10.17
N LYS A 301 23.56 -16.70 -11.19
CA LYS A 301 25.02 -16.85 -11.33
C LYS A 301 25.74 -15.49 -11.42
N ASP A 302 25.07 -14.47 -11.96
CA ASP A 302 25.68 -13.18 -12.29
C ASP A 302 25.41 -12.12 -11.23
N GLY A 303 24.66 -12.41 -10.17
CA GLY A 303 24.47 -11.45 -9.08
C GLY A 303 23.24 -11.67 -8.21
N VAL A 304 23.04 -10.72 -7.29
CA VAL A 304 21.84 -10.56 -6.47
C VAL A 304 20.99 -9.42 -7.03
N PHE A 305 19.69 -9.64 -7.11
CA PHE A 305 18.70 -8.75 -7.71
C PHE A 305 17.58 -8.46 -6.72
N TYR A 306 17.01 -7.26 -6.81
CA TYR A 306 15.81 -6.88 -6.06
C TYR A 306 14.95 -5.92 -6.88
N PHE A 307 13.67 -5.82 -6.53
CA PHE A 307 12.79 -4.80 -7.07
C PHE A 307 12.82 -3.56 -6.17
N ASP A 308 13.27 -2.44 -6.72
CA ASP A 308 13.24 -1.15 -6.05
C ASP A 308 11.85 -0.53 -6.16
N LYS A 309 11.15 -0.41 -5.02
CA LYS A 309 9.76 0.10 -4.99
C LYS A 309 9.68 1.60 -5.28
N GLN A 310 10.75 2.37 -5.07
CA GLN A 310 10.79 3.82 -5.34
C GLN A 310 11.00 4.07 -6.84
N GLU A 311 12.01 3.41 -7.41
CA GLU A 311 12.36 3.53 -8.84
C GLU A 311 11.45 2.70 -9.75
N LYS A 312 10.68 1.76 -9.17
CA LYS A 312 9.84 0.77 -9.85
C LYS A 312 10.60 -0.03 -10.91
N LYS A 313 11.81 -0.48 -10.56
CA LYS A 313 12.72 -1.21 -11.45
C LYS A 313 13.41 -2.36 -10.73
N VAL A 314 13.71 -3.41 -11.49
CA VAL A 314 14.59 -4.49 -11.02
C VAL A 314 16.03 -4.04 -11.16
N LEU A 315 16.79 -4.10 -10.06
CA LEU A 315 18.18 -3.67 -10.00
C LEU A 315 19.08 -4.83 -9.60
N ARG A 316 20.23 -4.93 -10.26
CA ARG A 316 21.35 -5.77 -9.83
C ARG A 316 22.15 -5.03 -8.77
N ILE A 317 22.43 -5.68 -7.65
CA ILE A 317 23.21 -5.09 -6.55
C ILE A 317 24.70 -5.30 -6.82
N LYS A 318 25.13 -6.57 -6.84
CA LYS A 318 26.50 -7.02 -7.11
C LYS A 318 26.55 -8.53 -7.30
N ASP A 319 27.76 -9.08 -7.38
CA ASP A 319 28.04 -10.51 -7.51
C ASP A 319 27.38 -11.31 -6.38
N ASN A 320 26.95 -12.53 -6.71
CA ASN A 320 26.24 -13.41 -5.80
C ASN A 320 27.19 -13.97 -4.73
N PRO A 321 27.05 -13.60 -3.45
CA PRO A 321 27.95 -14.07 -2.39
C PRO A 321 27.77 -15.56 -2.05
N PHE A 322 26.66 -16.19 -2.48
CA PHE A 322 26.43 -17.63 -2.34
C PHE A 322 27.21 -18.44 -3.40
N GLY A 323 27.66 -17.80 -4.49
CA GLY A 323 28.41 -18.42 -5.57
C GLY A 323 27.73 -19.66 -6.14
N SER A 324 28.52 -20.69 -6.48
CA SER A 324 28.05 -22.03 -6.82
C SER A 324 27.95 -22.96 -5.59
N GLY A 325 28.04 -22.41 -4.37
CA GLY A 325 27.98 -23.17 -3.14
C GLY A 325 26.60 -23.82 -2.98
N GLY A 326 26.57 -25.08 -2.52
CA GLY A 326 25.33 -25.83 -2.28
C GLY A 326 24.58 -25.37 -1.02
N PHE A 327 24.44 -24.06 -0.83
CA PHE A 327 23.76 -23.47 0.32
C PHE A 327 22.31 -23.93 0.39
N LYS A 328 21.89 -24.30 1.61
CA LYS A 328 20.51 -24.62 1.94
C LYS A 328 20.05 -23.73 3.08
N GLU A 329 18.82 -23.25 3.01
CA GLU A 329 18.17 -22.56 4.13
C GLU A 329 17.90 -23.59 5.25
N ILE A 330 18.70 -23.53 6.32
CA ILE A 330 18.59 -24.48 7.46
C ILE A 330 17.63 -23.97 8.53
N ALA A 331 17.40 -22.65 8.54
CA ALA A 331 16.37 -21.93 9.28
C ALA A 331 16.03 -20.68 8.46
N PRO A 332 14.84 -20.06 8.66
CA PRO A 332 14.47 -18.82 8.00
C PRO A 332 15.61 -17.81 7.93
N LEU A 333 15.98 -17.43 6.71
CA LEU A 333 16.99 -16.43 6.40
C LEU A 333 18.42 -16.80 6.84
N ILE A 334 18.68 -18.08 7.17
CA ILE A 334 19.98 -18.61 7.58
C ILE A 334 20.33 -19.82 6.71
N PHE A 335 21.45 -19.71 6.01
CA PHE A 335 21.88 -20.61 4.96
C PHE A 335 23.21 -21.26 5.28
N SER A 336 23.34 -22.55 5.01
CA SER A 336 24.59 -23.29 5.17
C SER A 336 24.93 -24.13 3.95
N ASP A 337 26.21 -24.11 3.57
CA ASP A 337 26.82 -25.05 2.61
C ASP A 337 27.56 -26.20 3.33
N GLY A 338 27.43 -26.29 4.66
CA GLY A 338 28.15 -27.24 5.51
C GLY A 338 29.50 -26.74 6.03
N HIS A 339 30.06 -25.68 5.46
CA HIS A 339 31.34 -25.08 5.85
C HIS A 339 31.17 -23.71 6.51
N GLN A 340 30.27 -22.89 5.99
CA GLN A 340 30.00 -21.53 6.46
C GLN A 340 28.50 -21.29 6.61
N ILE A 341 28.17 -20.21 7.34
CA ILE A 341 26.82 -19.69 7.45
C ILE A 341 26.77 -18.33 6.80
N LEU A 342 25.85 -18.18 5.84
CA LEU A 342 25.39 -16.89 5.36
C LEU A 342 23.99 -16.65 5.90
N TYR A 343 23.67 -15.41 6.21
CA TYR A 343 22.34 -15.07 6.72
C TYR A 343 21.99 -13.62 6.37
N THR A 344 20.70 -13.30 6.36
CA THR A 344 20.26 -11.91 6.15
C THR A 344 20.01 -11.21 7.46
N GLU A 345 20.10 -9.88 7.47
CA GLU A 345 19.63 -9.04 8.58
C GLU A 345 19.02 -7.75 8.04
N ALA A 346 18.04 -7.21 8.75
CA ALA A 346 17.38 -5.96 8.41
C ALA A 346 17.85 -4.81 9.33
N SER A 347 17.95 -3.60 8.78
CA SER A 347 18.16 -2.40 9.60
C SER A 347 17.44 -1.18 9.06
N GLN A 348 17.09 -0.26 9.96
CA GLN A 348 16.47 1.01 9.63
C GLN A 348 17.29 2.17 10.15
N ILE A 349 17.28 3.28 9.42
CA ILE A 349 17.77 4.57 9.90
C ILE A 349 16.57 5.49 10.03
N TRP A 350 16.33 5.95 11.25
CA TRP A 350 15.29 6.93 11.58
C TRP A 350 15.93 8.30 11.77
N GLY A 351 15.24 9.35 11.33
CA GLY A 351 15.71 10.71 11.58
C GLY A 351 15.46 11.15 13.01
N GLY A 352 16.30 12.07 13.49
CA GLY A 352 16.18 12.65 14.81
C GLY A 352 15.02 13.64 14.92
N TYR A 353 14.90 14.27 16.09
CA TYR A 353 13.80 15.19 16.46
C TYR A 353 13.47 16.27 15.41
N ARG A 354 14.48 16.87 14.78
CA ARG A 354 14.29 17.93 13.77
C ARG A 354 13.80 17.44 12.41
N ASN A 355 13.95 16.14 12.16
CA ASN A 355 13.60 15.53 10.90
C ASN A 355 13.09 14.10 11.15
N PRO A 356 11.95 13.94 11.84
CA PRO A 356 11.46 12.62 12.24
C PRO A 356 11.08 11.76 11.02
N GLY A 357 10.90 10.47 11.26
CA GLY A 357 10.48 9.50 10.25
C GLY A 357 11.63 8.68 9.66
N LEU A 358 11.24 7.58 9.03
CA LEU A 358 12.14 6.62 8.41
C LEU A 358 12.92 7.28 7.26
N LYS A 359 14.25 7.14 7.27
CA LYS A 359 15.17 7.70 6.26
C LYS A 359 15.68 6.65 5.31
N SER A 360 15.91 5.45 5.80
CA SER A 360 16.27 4.32 4.95
C SER A 360 15.97 2.99 5.62
N GLU A 361 15.75 2.01 4.78
CA GLU A 361 15.70 0.60 5.11
C GLU A 361 16.84 -0.11 4.37
N SER A 362 17.50 -1.04 5.06
CA SER A 362 18.58 -1.83 4.50
C SER A 362 18.35 -3.32 4.75
N THR A 363 18.73 -4.15 3.77
CA THR A 363 18.85 -5.60 3.90
C THR A 363 20.29 -6.00 3.65
N HIS A 364 20.84 -6.72 4.60
CA HIS A 364 22.23 -7.13 4.61
C HIS A 364 22.34 -8.63 4.38
N ILE A 365 23.41 -9.08 3.75
CA ILE A 365 23.85 -10.47 3.79
C ILE A 365 25.17 -10.49 4.55
N PHE A 366 25.21 -11.26 5.63
CA PHE A 366 26.39 -11.45 6.46
C PHE A 366 26.94 -12.87 6.31
N ARG A 367 28.25 -13.01 6.47
CA ARG A 367 28.89 -14.28 6.82
C ARG A 367 29.11 -14.31 8.33
N LEU A 368 28.75 -15.42 8.95
CA LEU A 368 29.05 -15.67 10.36
C LEU A 368 30.55 -15.99 10.52
N ASP A 369 31.25 -15.25 11.38
CA ASP A 369 32.68 -15.44 11.67
C ASP A 369 32.90 -15.95 13.11
N GLU A 370 31.95 -16.73 13.63
CA GLU A 370 32.12 -17.47 14.88
C GLU A 370 32.86 -18.79 14.63
N PRO A 371 33.63 -19.31 15.61
CA PRO A 371 34.31 -20.58 15.46
C PRO A 371 33.29 -21.74 15.32
N THR A 372 33.11 -22.25 14.10
CA THR A 372 32.27 -23.43 13.84
C THR A 372 33.16 -24.68 13.82
N THR A 373 33.31 -25.31 14.98
CA THR A 373 34.18 -26.50 15.15
C THR A 373 33.44 -27.82 14.97
N GLY A 374 32.11 -27.79 14.81
CA GLY A 374 31.29 -28.99 14.58
C GLY A 374 30.20 -28.78 13.54
N THR A 375 29.27 -29.73 13.46
CA THR A 375 28.09 -29.65 12.60
C THR A 375 26.98 -28.89 13.31
N TRP A 376 26.24 -28.07 12.57
CA TRP A 376 25.05 -27.38 13.09
C TRP A 376 23.93 -28.37 13.41
N GLN A 377 23.42 -28.31 14.63
CA GLN A 377 22.35 -29.17 15.13
C GLN A 377 21.23 -28.33 15.73
N LYS A 378 19.98 -28.53 15.27
CA LYS A 378 18.81 -27.90 15.89
C LYS A 378 18.50 -28.64 17.19
N ILE A 379 18.41 -27.89 18.29
CA ILE A 379 18.11 -28.41 19.63
C ILE A 379 16.61 -28.36 19.88
N GLY A 380 15.94 -27.28 19.50
CA GLY A 380 14.50 -27.14 19.67
C GLY A 380 13.95 -25.84 19.10
N MET A 381 12.62 -25.77 18.98
CA MET A 381 11.90 -24.57 18.57
C MET A 381 11.63 -23.68 19.79
N VAL A 382 11.59 -22.36 19.57
CA VAL A 382 11.22 -21.36 20.59
C VAL A 382 9.78 -20.95 20.31
N ASN A 383 8.87 -21.27 21.24
CA ASN A 383 7.42 -21.01 21.14
C ASN A 383 6.81 -21.25 19.74
N GLY A 384 7.21 -22.36 19.09
CA GLY A 384 6.76 -22.80 17.77
C GLY A 384 7.11 -21.92 16.55
N SER A 385 7.26 -20.61 16.74
CA SER A 385 7.33 -19.59 15.69
C SER A 385 8.29 -18.43 16.00
N PHE A 386 8.84 -18.36 17.22
CA PHE A 386 9.74 -17.25 17.58
C PHE A 386 11.17 -17.48 17.14
N GLY A 387 11.49 -18.70 16.71
CA GLY A 387 12.83 -19.09 16.29
C GLY A 387 13.21 -20.48 16.74
N SER A 388 14.51 -20.72 16.83
CA SER A 388 15.03 -22.02 17.26
C SER A 388 16.38 -21.92 17.94
N VAL A 389 16.64 -22.83 18.88
CA VAL A 389 17.96 -23.00 19.49
C VAL A 389 18.76 -24.02 18.68
N TRP A 390 19.99 -23.65 18.37
CA TRP A 390 20.95 -24.45 17.62
C TRP A 390 22.25 -24.61 18.39
N LYS A 391 23.02 -25.63 18.03
CA LYS A 391 24.33 -25.92 18.60
C LYS A 391 25.35 -26.15 17.47
N ASN A 392 26.54 -25.60 17.65
CA ASN A 392 27.72 -25.95 16.86
C ASN A 392 28.91 -26.15 17.82
N GLY A 393 29.47 -27.36 17.84
CA GLY A 393 30.45 -27.75 18.85
C GLY A 393 29.86 -27.63 20.26
N ASN A 394 30.49 -26.84 21.13
CA ASN A 394 30.02 -26.60 22.50
C ASN A 394 29.23 -25.28 22.66
N THR A 395 29.01 -24.55 21.57
CA THR A 395 28.37 -23.23 21.60
C THR A 395 26.92 -23.32 21.14
N TYR A 396 26.03 -22.66 21.88
CA TYR A 396 24.62 -22.55 21.54
C TYR A 396 24.32 -21.20 20.88
N TYR A 397 23.34 -21.22 19.98
CA TYR A 397 22.89 -20.08 19.21
C TYR A 397 21.37 -20.02 19.22
N TYR A 398 20.83 -18.82 19.24
CA TYR A 398 19.42 -18.57 18.99
C TYR A 398 19.28 -17.98 17.58
N PHE A 399 18.52 -18.67 16.74
CA PHE A 399 18.16 -18.24 15.39
C PHE A 399 16.76 -17.65 15.47
N ASP A 400 16.69 -16.32 15.40
CA ASP A 400 15.47 -15.54 15.60
C ASP A 400 14.55 -15.55 14.38
N GLN A 401 13.24 -15.59 14.64
CA GLN A 401 12.17 -15.45 13.63
C GLN A 401 11.16 -14.36 14.00
N LEU A 402 11.41 -13.57 15.05
CA LEU A 402 10.51 -12.47 15.43
C LEU A 402 10.78 -11.19 14.62
N GLY A 403 12.05 -10.95 14.29
CA GLY A 403 12.43 -9.88 13.40
C GLY A 403 12.52 -8.50 14.05
N TYR A 404 12.90 -7.53 13.22
CA TYR A 404 13.14 -6.14 13.64
C TYR A 404 11.88 -5.48 14.26
N SER A 405 10.68 -5.87 13.83
CA SER A 405 9.41 -5.33 14.33
C SER A 405 9.18 -5.60 15.82
N GLN A 406 9.79 -6.66 16.35
CA GLN A 406 9.72 -7.06 17.75
C GLN A 406 10.92 -6.58 18.57
N LEU A 407 11.70 -5.62 18.04
CA LEU A 407 12.93 -5.08 18.65
C LEU A 407 14.02 -6.15 18.88
N ILE A 408 14.00 -7.22 18.10
CA ILE A 408 15.03 -8.26 18.07
C ILE A 408 15.78 -8.10 16.76
N ASN A 409 16.86 -7.32 16.83
CA ASN A 409 17.49 -6.76 15.64
C ASN A 409 18.48 -7.69 14.94
N GLN A 410 18.82 -8.84 15.53
CA GLN A 410 19.77 -9.78 14.94
C GLN A 410 19.06 -11.07 14.59
N THR A 411 19.46 -11.67 13.48
CA THR A 411 18.93 -12.97 13.05
C THR A 411 19.59 -14.11 13.80
N ILE A 412 20.84 -13.91 14.25
CA ILE A 412 21.60 -14.90 15.01
C ILE A 412 22.17 -14.25 16.27
N TYR A 413 21.90 -14.86 17.42
CA TYR A 413 22.54 -14.56 18.69
C TYR A 413 23.34 -15.75 19.19
N ARG A 414 24.49 -15.50 19.82
CA ARG A 414 25.19 -16.50 20.62
C ARG A 414 24.61 -16.54 22.03
N ILE A 415 24.27 -17.72 22.50
CA ILE A 415 23.76 -17.92 23.86
C ILE A 415 24.95 -18.06 24.82
N THR A 416 24.97 -17.29 25.91
CA THR A 416 26.14 -17.21 26.80
C THR A 416 26.15 -18.24 27.93
N ASP A 417 25.00 -18.83 28.25
CA ASP A 417 24.83 -19.73 29.39
C ASP A 417 23.70 -20.74 29.16
N GLN A 418 23.76 -21.85 29.89
CA GLN A 418 22.81 -22.95 29.76
C GLN A 418 21.40 -22.57 30.23
N ALA A 419 21.27 -21.71 31.25
CA ALA A 419 19.96 -21.30 31.76
C ALA A 419 19.14 -20.56 30.67
N THR A 420 19.82 -19.83 29.78
CA THR A 420 19.19 -19.18 28.64
C THR A 420 18.71 -20.17 27.58
N VAL A 421 19.41 -21.28 27.36
CA VAL A 421 18.94 -22.37 26.51
C VAL A 421 17.63 -22.93 27.08
N ASP A 422 17.62 -23.24 28.38
CA ASP A 422 16.46 -23.81 29.05
C ASP A 422 15.27 -22.84 29.04
N ALA A 423 15.53 -21.53 29.22
CA ALA A 423 14.51 -20.48 29.13
C ALA A 423 13.91 -20.37 27.72
N LEU A 424 14.75 -20.37 26.67
CA LEU A 424 14.28 -20.30 25.28
C LEU A 424 13.45 -21.53 24.87
N LEU A 425 13.77 -22.70 25.42
CA LEU A 425 13.04 -23.94 25.16
C LEU A 425 11.82 -24.11 26.07
N PHE A 426 11.55 -23.17 26.96
CA PHE A 426 10.35 -23.17 27.79
C PHE A 426 9.12 -22.86 26.93
N PRO A 427 8.04 -23.69 26.95
CA PRO A 427 6.92 -23.55 26.04
C PRO A 427 6.22 -22.18 26.06
N GLU A 428 6.15 -21.54 27.23
CA GLU A 428 5.42 -20.27 27.43
C GLU A 428 6.32 -19.03 27.38
N ILE A 429 7.54 -19.14 26.82
CA ILE A 429 8.41 -17.96 26.69
C ILE A 429 7.74 -16.88 25.84
N ARG A 430 7.72 -15.65 26.32
CA ARG A 430 7.14 -14.50 25.61
C ARG A 430 8.22 -13.69 24.90
N THR A 431 7.83 -12.94 23.88
CA THR A 431 8.71 -11.99 23.18
C THR A 431 9.43 -11.03 24.15
N ASP A 432 8.73 -10.56 25.19
CA ASP A 432 9.30 -9.67 26.22
C ASP A 432 10.45 -10.33 26.99
N ASP A 433 10.39 -11.64 27.20
CA ASP A 433 11.42 -12.38 27.91
C ASP A 433 12.66 -12.56 27.04
N ILE A 434 12.47 -12.82 25.74
CA ILE A 434 13.56 -12.85 24.75
C ILE A 434 14.25 -11.49 24.68
N ARG A 435 13.50 -10.39 24.62
CA ARG A 435 14.07 -9.02 24.67
C ARG A 435 14.90 -8.80 25.93
N LYS A 436 14.42 -9.21 27.10
CA LYS A 436 15.20 -9.12 28.35
C LYS A 436 16.50 -9.94 28.29
N LEU A 437 16.48 -11.11 27.64
CA LEU A 437 17.69 -11.92 27.45
C LEU A 437 18.72 -11.22 26.54
N VAL A 438 18.26 -10.53 25.50
CA VAL A 438 19.10 -9.66 24.66
C VAL A 438 19.65 -8.49 25.48
N ASP A 439 18.80 -7.75 26.18
CA ASP A 439 19.18 -6.54 26.95
C ASP A 439 20.18 -6.85 28.07
N LYS A 440 20.04 -8.01 28.71
CA LYS A 440 20.96 -8.49 29.76
C LYS A 440 22.23 -9.13 29.21
N GLY A 441 22.38 -9.25 27.90
CA GLY A 441 23.56 -9.81 27.24
C GLY A 441 23.65 -11.34 27.27
N HIS A 442 22.57 -12.03 27.67
CA HIS A 442 22.49 -13.49 27.61
C HIS A 442 22.38 -14.02 26.16
N LEU A 443 21.83 -13.17 25.29
CA LEU A 443 21.87 -13.32 23.84
C LEU A 443 22.83 -12.28 23.26
N ALA A 444 24.08 -12.71 23.08
CA ALA A 444 25.16 -11.86 22.60
C ALA A 444 25.18 -11.77 21.07
N LYS A 445 25.56 -10.60 20.54
CA LYS A 445 25.79 -10.43 19.11
C LYS A 445 26.94 -11.31 18.63
N VAL A 446 26.78 -11.90 17.44
CA VAL A 446 27.80 -12.73 16.80
C VAL A 446 28.83 -11.88 16.04
N LYS A 447 30.05 -12.42 15.90
CA LYS A 447 31.05 -11.90 14.95
C LYS A 447 30.63 -12.21 13.52
N ARG A 448 30.82 -11.25 12.62
CA ARG A 448 30.37 -11.35 11.23
C ARG A 448 31.10 -10.41 10.29
N THR A 449 31.04 -10.74 9.01
CA THR A 449 31.52 -9.92 7.89
C THR A 449 30.33 -9.58 7.00
N GLU A 450 30.13 -8.29 6.70
CA GLU A 450 29.12 -7.85 5.72
C GLU A 450 29.57 -8.22 4.31
N LEU A 451 28.78 -9.06 3.65
CA LEU A 451 29.03 -9.45 2.29
C LEU A 451 28.24 -8.61 1.30
N LEU A 452 27.10 -8.04 1.66
CA LEU A 452 26.22 -7.24 0.78
C LEU A 452 25.28 -6.36 1.59
N GLU A 453 24.99 -5.16 1.09
CA GLU A 453 23.90 -4.28 1.57
C GLU A 453 23.03 -3.88 0.37
N VAL A 454 21.71 -3.97 0.54
CA VAL A 454 20.69 -3.31 -0.29
C VAL A 454 20.07 -2.21 0.54
N LYS A 455 19.94 -1.01 -0.02
CA LYS A 455 19.46 0.15 0.73
C LYS A 455 18.48 0.97 -0.08
N THR A 456 17.27 1.13 0.44
CA THR A 456 16.29 2.09 -0.08
C THR A 456 16.31 3.33 0.79
N LYS A 457 16.48 4.51 0.19
CA LYS A 457 16.39 5.81 0.88
C LYS A 457 15.03 6.43 0.63
N PHE A 458 14.42 6.93 1.69
CA PHE A 458 13.15 7.67 1.60
C PHE A 458 13.47 9.17 1.62
N SER A 459 13.07 9.88 0.57
CA SER A 459 13.05 11.34 0.61
C SER A 459 11.95 11.78 1.57
N ASN A 460 12.24 12.77 2.40
CA ASN A 460 11.20 13.41 3.19
C ASN A 460 10.08 13.95 2.29
N GLY A 461 8.83 13.67 2.65
CA GLY A 461 7.67 14.44 2.18
C GLY A 461 7.84 15.95 2.44
N PRO A 462 6.90 16.77 1.94
CA PRO A 462 7.15 18.01 1.22
C PRO A 462 7.66 19.15 2.13
N GLY A 463 8.91 19.04 2.59
CA GLY A 463 9.64 20.19 3.10
C GLY A 463 9.66 21.31 2.07
N GLU A 464 9.70 20.97 0.78
CA GLU A 464 9.62 21.90 -0.34
C GLU A 464 8.33 22.73 -0.35
N VAL A 465 7.17 22.17 0.03
CA VAL A 465 5.92 22.96 0.10
C VAL A 465 5.98 23.95 1.27
N ILE A 466 6.55 23.57 2.41
CA ILE A 466 6.78 24.49 3.54
C ILE A 466 7.79 25.59 3.15
N TRP A 467 8.82 25.25 2.39
CA TRP A 467 9.78 26.22 1.84
C TRP A 467 9.12 27.14 0.80
N ILE A 468 8.21 26.64 -0.04
CA ILE A 468 7.43 27.46 -0.98
C ILE A 468 6.51 28.41 -0.20
N VAL A 469 5.77 27.93 0.80
CA VAL A 469 4.91 28.79 1.65
C VAL A 469 5.74 29.84 2.40
N SER A 470 6.91 29.44 2.91
CA SER A 470 7.84 30.34 3.60
C SER A 470 8.51 31.32 2.65
N ALA A 471 8.86 30.92 1.42
CA ALA A 471 9.41 31.78 0.38
C ALA A 471 8.36 32.79 -0.11
N VAL A 472 7.10 32.38 -0.24
CA VAL A 472 5.97 33.29 -0.53
C VAL A 472 5.79 34.29 0.61
N PHE A 473 5.82 33.84 1.87
CA PHE A 473 5.73 34.73 3.02
C PHE A 473 6.90 35.72 3.10
N ILE A 474 8.13 35.26 2.92
CA ILE A 474 9.34 36.09 2.88
C ILE A 474 9.29 37.06 1.69
N GLY A 475 8.86 36.61 0.51
CA GLY A 475 8.66 37.44 -0.68
C GLY A 475 7.67 38.57 -0.43
N ILE A 476 6.56 38.29 0.26
CA ILE A 476 5.60 39.30 0.70
C ILE A 476 6.26 40.29 1.67
N GLN A 477 7.05 39.83 2.65
CA GLN A 477 7.76 40.72 3.58
C GLN A 477 8.80 41.60 2.87
N LEU A 478 9.51 41.05 1.88
CA LEU A 478 10.48 41.76 1.05
C LEU A 478 9.80 42.83 0.20
N ILE A 479 8.66 42.50 -0.41
CA ILE A 479 7.82 43.46 -1.13
C ILE A 479 7.38 44.58 -0.17
N ILE A 480 6.88 44.26 1.03
CA ILE A 480 6.50 45.24 2.05
C ILE A 480 7.69 46.13 2.44
N TRP A 481 8.88 45.56 2.60
CA TRP A 481 10.10 46.29 2.94
C TRP A 481 10.56 47.23 1.82
N VAL A 482 10.56 46.78 0.56
CA VAL A 482 10.84 47.61 -0.61
C VAL A 482 9.83 48.75 -0.73
N LEU A 483 8.53 48.46 -0.54
CA LEU A 483 7.48 49.48 -0.54
C LEU A 483 7.74 50.53 0.56
N ARG A 484 8.14 50.14 1.77
CA ARG A 484 8.53 51.07 2.85
C ARG A 484 9.74 51.93 2.48
N LYS A 485 10.78 51.35 1.87
CA LYS A 485 11.99 52.08 1.45
C LYS A 485 11.71 53.09 0.33
N LEU A 486 10.73 52.82 -0.53
CA LEU A 486 10.20 53.72 -1.57
C LEU A 486 9.22 54.79 -1.02
N GLY A 487 9.19 54.97 0.31
CA GLY A 487 8.36 55.99 0.97
C GLY A 487 6.86 55.69 0.96
N ILE A 488 6.45 54.43 0.82
CA ILE A 488 5.05 54.00 0.92
C ILE A 488 4.79 53.63 2.38
N LYS A 489 4.15 54.53 3.14
CA LYS A 489 3.76 54.25 4.52
C LYS A 489 2.63 53.21 4.53
N SER A 490 2.89 52.06 5.14
CA SER A 490 1.89 51.03 5.47
C SER A 490 0.86 51.60 6.45
N PRO A 491 -0.46 51.34 6.29
CA PRO A 491 -1.48 51.90 7.19
C PRO A 491 -1.45 51.31 8.60
N LEU A 492 -0.72 50.20 8.84
CA LEU A 492 -0.72 49.53 10.16
C LEU A 492 0.15 50.20 11.24
N ALA A 493 1.00 51.17 10.90
CA ALA A 493 1.92 51.78 11.87
C ALA A 493 1.45 53.11 12.47
N SER A 494 0.19 53.54 12.24
CA SER A 494 -0.31 54.85 12.71
C SER A 494 -1.35 54.78 13.84
N LYS A 495 -1.56 53.62 14.47
CA LYS A 495 -2.54 53.46 15.55
C LYS A 495 -2.02 52.85 16.87
N ILE A 496 -0.70 52.94 17.15
CA ILE A 496 -0.11 52.52 18.45
C ILE A 496 0.71 53.65 19.11
N SER A 497 0.46 54.93 18.78
CA SER A 497 1.12 56.06 19.47
C SER A 497 0.16 57.09 20.08
N THR A 498 -1.11 56.73 20.28
CA THR A 498 -2.10 57.55 21.00
C THR A 498 -2.85 56.71 22.04
N LEU A 499 -2.09 56.01 22.89
CA LEU A 499 -2.50 55.57 24.22
C LEU A 499 -1.36 55.96 25.15
N LYS A 500 -1.42 57.21 25.61
CA LYS A 500 -0.79 57.69 26.84
C LYS A 500 -1.89 58.40 27.62
#